data_AF-A0A2D4XFD5-F1
#
_entry.id   AF-A0A2D4XFD5-F1
#
_cell.length_a   1.000
_cell.length_b   1.000
_cell.length_c   1.000
_cell.angle_alpha   90.00
_cell.angle_beta   90.00
_cell.angle_gamma   90.00
#
_symmetry.space_group_name_H-M   'P 1'
#
loop_
_entity.id
_entity.type
_entity.pdbx_description
1 polymer ?
#
loop_
_entity_poly.entity_id
_entity_poly.type
_entity_poly.pdbx_seq_one_letter_code
_entity_poly.pdbx_strand_id
1 'polypeptide(L)'
;MNLSTFIYLVLILSIPYFWYIRYSTNPKKGFSMLFIGVISLILFINFNLFVLAGCAVLGSVLLHKNKNLSHFSFFTSFIVLITSAFNTGAENLIWTILPITLVSGIFSLMMIGHWFLVDPTITRIGMKNIAKSSIFIAVVLCLLLLTGFASQELSIFYRNIIIGLYVSSGILSLGSLKSLNEKSYTGVMAATGLSYLSLLVSLGGTGTLILLP
;
A
#
# COMPACT_ATOMS: atom_id res chain seq x y z
N MET A 1 14.48 6.93 9.91
CA MET A 1 13.30 7.71 9.46
C MET A 1 12.26 7.75 10.59
N ASN A 2 11.55 8.84 10.84
CA ASN A 2 10.57 8.89 11.94
C ASN A 2 9.30 8.08 11.61
N LEU A 3 8.63 7.54 12.64
CA LEU A 3 7.38 6.78 12.47
C LEU A 3 6.29 7.63 11.77
N SER A 4 6.21 8.92 12.08
CA SER A 4 5.28 9.85 11.43
C SER A 4 5.52 9.95 9.91
N THR A 5 6.78 10.10 9.51
CA THR A 5 7.17 10.13 8.09
C THR A 5 6.93 8.80 7.38
N PHE A 6 7.05 7.67 8.09
CA PHE A 6 6.73 6.35 7.54
C PHE A 6 5.24 6.21 7.25
N ILE A 7 4.39 6.52 8.22
CA ILE A 7 2.93 6.45 8.05
C ILE A 7 2.47 7.42 6.95
N TYR A 8 3.04 8.62 6.92
CA TYR A 8 2.80 9.61 5.87
C TYR A 8 3.06 9.04 4.47
N LEU A 9 4.22 8.39 4.26
CA LEU A 9 4.57 7.77 2.98
C LEU A 9 3.70 6.55 2.64
N VAL A 10 3.37 5.70 3.61
CA VAL A 10 2.47 4.54 3.41
C VAL A 10 1.12 5.02 2.85
N LEU A 11 0.55 6.08 3.42
CA LEU A 11 -0.75 6.61 3.00
C LEU A 11 -0.66 7.24 1.60
N ILE A 12 0.41 7.96 1.25
CA ILE A 12 0.59 8.52 -0.09
C ILE A 12 0.76 7.42 -1.13
N LEU A 13 1.58 6.40 -0.85
CA LEU A 13 1.84 5.28 -1.75
C LEU A 13 0.64 4.33 -1.86
N SER A 14 -0.41 4.50 -1.06
CA SER A 14 -1.68 3.81 -1.23
C SER A 14 -2.54 4.37 -2.39
N ILE A 15 -2.28 5.61 -2.85
CA ILE A 15 -3.09 6.28 -3.89
C ILE A 15 -3.05 5.55 -5.24
N PRO A 16 -1.89 5.08 -5.76
CA PRO A 16 -1.86 4.29 -7.00
C PRO A 16 -2.68 2.99 -6.89
N TYR A 17 -2.61 2.32 -5.74
CA TYR A 17 -3.42 1.14 -5.49
C TYR A 17 -4.91 1.49 -5.39
N PHE A 18 -5.27 2.60 -4.74
CA PHE A 18 -6.65 3.09 -4.70
C PHE A 18 -7.22 3.32 -6.10
N TRP A 19 -6.46 4.04 -6.93
CA TRP A 19 -6.80 4.33 -8.31
C TRP A 19 -7.06 3.04 -9.09
N TYR A 20 -6.18 2.06 -8.94
CA TYR A 20 -6.30 0.75 -9.56
C TYR A 20 -7.54 -0.03 -9.07
N ILE A 21 -7.83 0.00 -7.76
CA ILE A 21 -9.04 -0.61 -7.20
C ILE A 21 -10.29 0.02 -7.83
N ARG A 22 -10.37 1.35 -7.86
CA ARG A 22 -11.54 2.04 -8.42
C ARG A 22 -11.76 1.68 -9.89
N TYR A 23 -10.67 1.61 -10.67
CA TYR A 23 -10.74 1.25 -12.09
C TYR A 23 -11.14 -0.20 -12.34
N SER A 24 -10.57 -1.14 -11.59
CA SER A 24 -10.73 -2.58 -11.85
C SER A 24 -11.96 -3.21 -11.19
N THR A 25 -12.35 -2.73 -10.00
CA THR A 25 -13.41 -3.36 -9.20
C THR A 25 -14.70 -2.55 -9.10
N ASN A 26 -14.71 -1.30 -9.60
CA ASN A 26 -15.87 -0.39 -9.57
C ASN A 26 -16.64 -0.43 -8.23
N PRO A 27 -15.96 -0.20 -7.09
CA PRO A 27 -16.60 -0.28 -5.80
C PRO A 27 -17.65 0.83 -5.63
N LYS A 28 -18.63 0.60 -4.74
CA LYS A 28 -19.61 1.65 -4.36
C LYS A 28 -18.91 2.89 -3.80
N LYS A 29 -19.56 4.04 -3.91
CA LYS A 29 -19.05 5.34 -3.43
C LYS A 29 -18.60 5.32 -1.97
N GLY A 30 -19.21 4.49 -1.11
CA GLY A 30 -18.84 4.35 0.30
C GLY A 30 -17.38 3.91 0.49
N PHE A 31 -16.88 2.99 -0.34
CA PHE A 31 -15.48 2.55 -0.27
C PHE A 31 -14.54 3.72 -0.57
N SER A 32 -14.85 4.49 -1.61
CA SER A 32 -14.04 5.65 -1.99
C SER A 32 -14.03 6.72 -0.90
N MET A 33 -15.17 6.96 -0.23
CA MET A 33 -15.23 7.90 0.90
C MET A 33 -14.35 7.43 2.06
N LEU A 34 -14.46 6.16 2.44
CA LEU A 34 -13.69 5.59 3.54
C LEU A 34 -12.19 5.68 3.24
N PHE A 35 -11.76 5.23 2.06
CA PHE A 35 -10.34 5.19 1.72
C PHE A 35 -9.73 6.59 1.59
N ILE A 36 -10.47 7.55 1.02
CA ILE A 36 -10.06 8.97 1.01
C ILE A 36 -9.99 9.51 2.45
N GLY A 37 -10.94 9.16 3.31
CA GLY A 37 -10.92 9.55 4.72
C GLY A 37 -9.67 9.05 5.45
N VAL A 38 -9.28 7.79 5.22
CA VAL A 38 -8.04 7.24 5.80
C VAL A 38 -6.81 7.95 5.25
N ILE A 39 -6.73 8.21 3.95
CA ILE A 39 -5.62 8.97 3.35
C ILE A 39 -5.58 10.41 3.89
N SER A 40 -6.73 11.03 4.15
CA SER A 40 -6.80 12.39 4.69
C SER A 40 -6.21 12.56 6.09
N LEU A 41 -5.98 11.46 6.83
CA LEU A 41 -5.23 11.49 8.09
C LEU A 41 -3.82 12.05 7.95
N ILE A 42 -3.28 12.05 6.73
CA ILE A 42 -2.04 12.73 6.37
C ILE A 42 -2.02 14.20 6.84
N LEU A 43 -3.17 14.89 6.82
CA LEU A 43 -3.28 16.30 7.25
C LEU A 43 -2.94 16.51 8.72
N PHE A 44 -3.22 15.53 9.57
CA PHE A 44 -2.88 15.60 10.99
C PHE A 44 -1.38 15.35 11.23
N ILE A 45 -0.73 14.58 10.36
CA ILE A 45 0.69 14.23 10.50
C ILE A 45 1.56 15.39 10.02
N ASN A 46 1.24 15.98 8.87
CA ASN A 46 2.01 17.07 8.30
C ASN A 46 1.07 18.09 7.64
N PHE A 47 0.76 19.14 8.40
CA PHE A 47 -0.11 20.20 7.93
C PHE A 47 0.66 21.18 7.04
N ASN A 48 0.40 21.12 5.74
CA ASN A 48 0.98 22.03 4.74
C ASN A 48 -0.07 22.35 3.66
N LEU A 49 -0.01 23.55 3.08
CA LEU A 49 -0.88 24.00 1.99
C LEU A 49 -0.85 23.03 0.80
N PHE A 50 0.32 22.48 0.45
CA PHE A 50 0.45 21.48 -0.61
C PHE A 50 -0.30 20.18 -0.28
N VAL A 51 -0.22 19.74 0.98
CA VAL A 51 -0.91 18.54 1.44
C VAL A 51 -2.42 18.75 1.44
N LEU A 52 -2.88 19.92 1.88
CA LEU A 52 -4.28 20.31 1.84
C LEU A 52 -4.81 20.35 0.40
N ALA A 53 -4.05 20.95 -0.53
CA ALA A 53 -4.38 20.94 -1.94
C ALA A 53 -4.45 19.51 -2.51
N GLY A 54 -3.47 18.66 -2.20
CA GLY A 54 -3.47 17.26 -2.62
C GLY A 54 -4.68 16.46 -2.11
N CYS A 55 -5.03 16.63 -0.83
CA CYS A 55 -6.22 16.02 -0.23
C CYS A 55 -7.53 16.58 -0.82
N ALA A 56 -7.61 17.87 -1.10
CA ALA A 56 -8.77 18.48 -1.75
C ALA A 56 -8.98 17.94 -3.18
N VAL A 57 -7.91 17.80 -3.95
CA VAL A 57 -7.94 17.18 -5.28
C VAL A 57 -8.33 15.70 -5.18
N LEU A 58 -7.83 14.94 -4.21
CA LEU A 58 -8.33 13.58 -3.94
C LEU A 58 -9.81 13.56 -3.57
N GLY A 59 -10.30 14.51 -2.78
CA GLY A 59 -11.72 14.61 -2.42
C GLY A 59 -12.63 14.84 -3.65
N SER A 60 -12.17 15.63 -4.62
CA SER A 60 -12.92 15.93 -5.85
C SER A 60 -13.29 14.68 -6.67
N VAL A 61 -12.50 13.60 -6.54
CA VAL A 61 -12.72 12.26 -7.13
C VAL A 61 -14.13 11.73 -6.87
N LEU A 62 -14.73 12.06 -5.71
CA LEU A 62 -16.07 11.63 -5.30
C LEU A 62 -17.19 12.31 -6.09
N LEU A 63 -16.94 13.52 -6.58
CA LEU A 63 -17.91 14.34 -7.31
C LEU A 63 -17.90 14.03 -8.81
N HIS A 64 -16.76 13.61 -9.34
CA HIS A 64 -16.59 13.36 -10.77
C HIS A 64 -17.31 12.08 -11.22
N LYS A 65 -18.29 12.26 -12.13
CA LYS A 65 -18.96 11.16 -12.86
C LYS A 65 -18.16 10.70 -14.08
N ASN A 66 -17.32 11.56 -14.66
CA ASN A 66 -16.51 11.24 -15.83
C ASN A 66 -15.24 10.47 -15.42
N LYS A 67 -15.01 9.31 -16.04
CA LYS A 67 -13.86 8.43 -15.77
C LYS A 67 -12.53 9.13 -16.02
N ASN A 68 -12.38 9.82 -17.16
CA ASN A 68 -11.11 10.48 -17.53
C ASN A 68 -10.71 11.55 -16.53
N LEU A 69 -11.67 12.37 -16.12
CA LEU A 69 -11.44 13.46 -15.17
C LEU A 69 -11.09 12.91 -13.78
N SER A 70 -11.65 11.76 -13.40
CA SER A 70 -11.26 11.07 -12.18
C SER A 70 -9.85 10.48 -12.22
N HIS A 71 -9.40 9.95 -13.37
CA HIS A 71 -8.02 9.46 -13.50
C HIS A 71 -7.03 10.64 -13.39
N PHE A 72 -7.38 11.78 -13.99
CA PHE A 72 -6.57 12.99 -13.91
C PHE A 72 -6.47 13.53 -12.48
N SER A 73 -7.58 13.55 -11.71
CA SER A 73 -7.55 14.01 -10.32
C SER A 73 -6.72 13.09 -9.42
N PHE A 74 -6.76 11.77 -9.64
CA PHE A 74 -5.87 10.84 -8.94
C PHE A 74 -4.40 11.10 -9.25
N PHE A 75 -4.05 11.23 -10.54
CA PHE A 75 -2.67 11.44 -10.96
C PHE A 75 -2.11 12.76 -10.43
N THR A 76 -2.87 13.86 -10.58
CA THR A 76 -2.46 15.19 -10.08
C THR A 76 -2.29 15.18 -8.57
N SER A 77 -3.22 14.57 -7.82
CA SER A 77 -3.09 14.49 -6.37
C SER A 77 -1.87 13.69 -5.91
N PHE A 78 -1.55 12.59 -6.58
CA PHE A 78 -0.38 11.77 -6.26
C PHE A 78 0.92 12.55 -6.48
N ILE A 79 1.02 13.32 -7.57
CA ILE A 79 2.18 14.18 -7.85
C ILE A 79 2.33 15.26 -6.77
N VAL A 80 1.24 15.94 -6.40
CA VAL A 80 1.29 16.99 -5.37
C VAL A 80 1.73 16.40 -4.03
N LEU A 81 1.21 15.23 -3.64
CA LEU A 81 1.55 14.62 -2.36
C LEU A 81 2.96 14.01 -2.34
N ILE A 82 3.42 13.40 -3.44
CA ILE A 82 4.78 12.84 -3.50
C ILE A 82 5.82 13.97 -3.49
N THR A 83 5.57 15.08 -4.19
CA THR A 83 6.46 16.25 -4.16
C THR A 83 6.51 16.88 -2.77
N SER A 84 5.38 16.96 -2.06
CA SER A 84 5.40 17.39 -0.65
C SER A 84 6.18 16.42 0.24
N ALA A 85 6.14 15.12 -0.04
CA ALA A 85 6.93 14.13 0.69
C ALA A 85 8.44 14.32 0.47
N PHE A 86 8.88 14.57 -0.77
CA PHE A 86 10.30 14.87 -1.05
C PHE A 86 10.80 16.11 -0.32
N ASN A 87 9.97 17.14 -0.16
CA ASN A 87 10.33 18.35 0.58
C ASN A 87 10.53 18.14 2.09
N THR A 88 10.05 17.02 2.66
CA THR A 88 10.24 16.72 4.10
C THR A 88 11.64 16.23 4.48
N GLY A 89 12.58 16.17 3.52
CA GLY A 89 14.00 15.95 3.82
C GLY A 89 14.39 14.50 4.14
N ALA A 90 13.64 13.51 3.63
CA ALA A 90 14.05 12.11 3.77
C ALA A 90 15.18 11.78 2.78
N GLU A 91 16.42 11.84 3.27
CA GLU A 91 17.67 11.73 2.49
C GLU A 91 17.86 10.41 1.71
N ASN A 92 16.99 9.40 1.92
CA ASN A 92 17.04 8.09 1.25
C ASN A 92 15.68 7.62 0.70
N LEU A 93 14.82 8.53 0.23
CA LEU A 93 13.47 8.19 -0.28
C LEU A 93 13.46 7.11 -1.36
N ILE A 94 14.44 7.10 -2.28
CA ILE A 94 14.48 6.14 -3.39
C ILE A 94 14.56 4.70 -2.89
N TRP A 95 15.36 4.44 -1.86
CA TRP A 95 15.53 3.11 -1.28
C TRP A 95 14.37 2.71 -0.36
N THR A 96 13.72 3.68 0.29
CA THR A 96 12.59 3.41 1.18
C THR A 96 11.25 3.31 0.47
N ILE A 97 11.11 3.85 -0.74
CA ILE A 97 9.87 3.77 -1.53
C ILE A 97 9.48 2.31 -1.77
N LEU A 98 10.41 1.46 -2.20
CA LEU A 98 10.09 0.07 -2.55
C LEU A 98 9.54 -0.74 -1.35
N PRO A 99 10.19 -0.79 -0.16
CA PRO A 99 9.61 -1.44 1.01
C PRO A 99 8.26 -0.81 1.43
N ILE A 100 8.11 0.52 1.39
CA ILE A 100 6.84 1.17 1.74
C ILE A 100 5.74 0.87 0.71
N THR A 101 6.08 0.69 -0.57
CA THR A 101 5.12 0.27 -1.61
C THR A 101 4.57 -1.13 -1.37
N LEU A 102 5.35 -2.02 -0.75
CA LEU A 102 4.87 -3.35 -0.33
C LEU A 102 3.78 -3.20 0.73
N VAL A 103 4.07 -2.44 1.79
CA VAL A 103 3.14 -2.22 2.92
C VAL A 103 1.85 -1.56 2.44
N SER A 104 1.97 -0.50 1.65
CA SER A 104 0.80 0.21 1.09
C SER A 104 -0.03 -0.67 0.13
N GLY A 105 0.61 -1.58 -0.62
CA GLY A 105 -0.08 -2.56 -1.46
C GLY A 105 -0.87 -3.58 -0.64
N ILE A 106 -0.25 -4.18 0.38
CA ILE A 106 -0.92 -5.13 1.28
C ILE A 106 -2.04 -4.45 2.08
N PHE A 107 -1.81 -3.22 2.55
CA PHE A 107 -2.82 -2.41 3.21
C PHE A 107 -4.03 -2.16 2.30
N SER A 108 -3.79 -1.80 1.04
CA SER A 108 -4.85 -1.60 0.06
C SER A 108 -5.62 -2.89 -0.23
N LEU A 109 -4.93 -4.04 -0.31
CA LEU A 109 -5.53 -5.37 -0.46
C LEU A 109 -6.45 -5.71 0.71
N MET A 110 -5.99 -5.46 1.94
CA MET A 110 -6.77 -5.68 3.16
C MET A 110 -8.05 -4.83 3.15
N MET A 111 -7.93 -3.54 2.79
CA MET A 111 -9.05 -2.60 2.81
C MET A 111 -10.14 -2.97 1.79
N ILE A 112 -9.76 -3.34 0.56
CA ILE A 112 -10.75 -3.80 -0.42
C ILE A 112 -11.33 -5.17 -0.04
N GLY A 113 -10.53 -6.05 0.55
CA GLY A 113 -11.00 -7.37 0.98
C GLY A 113 -12.02 -7.26 2.12
N HIS A 114 -11.80 -6.35 3.09
CA HIS A 114 -12.77 -6.12 4.15
C HIS A 114 -14.06 -5.47 3.62
N TRP A 115 -13.92 -4.54 2.66
CA TRP A 115 -15.09 -3.96 2.00
C TRP A 115 -15.88 -4.99 1.17
N PHE A 116 -15.22 -6.01 0.61
CA PHE A 116 -15.90 -7.12 -0.07
C PHE A 116 -16.83 -7.91 0.88
N LEU A 117 -16.50 -7.98 2.18
CA LEU A 117 -17.38 -8.62 3.17
C LEU A 117 -18.68 -7.82 3.39
N VAL A 118 -18.60 -6.49 3.24
CA VAL A 118 -19.75 -5.59 3.30
C VAL A 118 -20.53 -5.60 1.98
N ASP A 119 -19.84 -5.71 0.85
CA ASP A 119 -20.45 -5.70 -0.48
C ASP A 119 -19.84 -6.78 -1.41
N PRO A 120 -20.44 -7.98 -1.46
CA PRO A 120 -19.89 -9.10 -2.23
C PRO A 120 -20.12 -8.99 -3.75
N THR A 121 -20.72 -7.89 -4.24
CA THR A 121 -20.97 -7.67 -5.67
C THR A 121 -19.73 -7.22 -6.45
N ILE A 122 -18.65 -6.91 -5.75
CA ILE A 122 -17.40 -6.36 -6.30
C ILE A 122 -16.59 -7.45 -7.02
N THR A 123 -15.91 -7.09 -8.13
CA THR A 123 -15.07 -8.07 -8.85
C THR A 123 -13.79 -8.39 -8.08
N ARG A 124 -13.35 -9.65 -8.13
CA ARG A 124 -12.14 -10.10 -7.43
C ARG A 124 -10.84 -9.83 -8.20
N ILE A 125 -10.94 -9.32 -9.42
CA ILE A 125 -9.79 -9.13 -10.33
C ILE A 125 -8.80 -8.12 -9.76
N GLY A 126 -9.29 -6.99 -9.26
CA GLY A 126 -8.43 -5.98 -8.63
C GLY A 126 -7.70 -6.53 -7.41
N MET A 127 -8.39 -7.26 -6.53
CA MET A 127 -7.80 -7.89 -5.35
C MET A 127 -6.69 -8.88 -5.73
N LYS A 128 -6.93 -9.74 -6.72
CA LYS A 128 -5.94 -10.71 -7.20
C LYS A 128 -4.69 -10.03 -7.77
N ASN A 129 -4.87 -8.95 -8.52
CA ASN A 129 -3.75 -8.26 -9.15
C ASN A 129 -2.92 -7.46 -8.15
N ILE A 130 -3.55 -6.88 -7.12
CA ILE A 130 -2.82 -6.25 -6.02
C ILE A 130 -2.03 -7.31 -5.25
N ALA A 131 -2.63 -8.47 -4.96
CA ALA A 131 -1.91 -9.59 -4.34
C ALA A 131 -0.72 -10.07 -5.18
N LYS A 132 -0.84 -10.11 -6.53
CA LYS A 132 0.30 -10.40 -7.42
C LYS A 132 1.40 -9.35 -7.32
N SER A 133 1.03 -8.07 -7.29
CA SER A 133 2.01 -6.98 -7.17
C SER A 133 2.76 -7.03 -5.83
N SER A 134 2.08 -7.32 -4.72
CA SER A 134 2.75 -7.44 -3.41
C SER A 134 3.69 -8.64 -3.35
N ILE A 135 3.33 -9.78 -3.95
CA ILE A 135 4.24 -10.93 -4.09
C ILE A 135 5.48 -10.53 -4.90
N PHE A 136 5.29 -9.88 -6.04
CA PHE A 136 6.38 -9.44 -6.90
C PHE A 136 7.34 -8.49 -6.15
N ILE A 137 6.80 -7.49 -5.47
CA ILE A 137 7.60 -6.53 -4.69
C ILE A 137 8.35 -7.24 -3.55
N ALA A 138 7.72 -8.18 -2.84
CA ALA A 138 8.37 -8.95 -1.77
C ALA A 138 9.54 -9.79 -2.30
N VAL A 139 9.38 -10.44 -3.46
CA VAL A 139 10.45 -11.20 -4.11
C VAL A 139 11.61 -10.29 -4.54
N VAL A 140 11.28 -9.14 -5.14
CA VAL A 140 12.29 -8.14 -5.52
C VAL A 140 13.06 -7.62 -4.31
N LEU A 141 12.38 -7.35 -3.19
CA LEU A 141 13.04 -6.96 -1.92
C LEU A 141 13.99 -8.04 -1.41
N CYS A 142 13.57 -9.31 -1.43
CA CYS A 142 14.43 -10.41 -1.02
C CYS A 142 15.69 -10.49 -1.89
N LEU A 143 15.55 -10.35 -3.22
CA LEU A 143 16.68 -10.34 -4.15
C LEU A 143 17.62 -9.15 -3.92
N LEU A 144 17.08 -7.95 -3.68
CA LEU A 144 17.86 -6.75 -3.39
C LEU A 144 18.66 -6.87 -2.09
N LEU A 145 18.10 -7.51 -1.07
CA LEU A 145 18.79 -7.77 0.19
C LEU A 145 19.86 -8.85 0.07
N LEU A 146 19.59 -9.91 -0.70
CA LEU A 146 20.57 -10.98 -0.94
C LEU A 146 21.78 -10.49 -1.74
N THR A 147 21.55 -9.60 -2.72
CA THR A 147 22.61 -8.99 -3.54
C THR A 147 23.37 -7.86 -2.81
N GLY A 148 22.93 -7.48 -1.61
CA GLY A 148 23.61 -6.49 -0.77
C GLY A 148 23.41 -5.03 -1.18
N PHE A 149 22.64 -4.74 -2.23
CA PHE A 149 22.41 -3.37 -2.71
C PHE A 149 21.61 -2.51 -1.73
N ALA A 150 20.78 -3.12 -0.87
CA ALA A 150 19.94 -2.42 0.09
C ALA A 150 20.49 -2.43 1.54
N SER A 151 21.65 -3.04 1.78
CA SER A 151 22.10 -3.36 3.15
C SER A 151 23.62 -3.35 3.30
N GLN A 152 24.28 -2.25 2.93
CA GLN A 152 25.75 -2.17 3.04
C GLN A 152 26.24 -2.12 4.50
N GLU A 153 25.41 -1.72 5.47
CA GLU A 153 25.81 -1.60 6.90
C GLU A 153 25.10 -2.55 7.88
N LEU A 154 24.14 -3.37 7.41
CA LEU A 154 23.39 -4.28 8.31
C LEU A 154 24.20 -5.52 8.67
N SER A 155 24.17 -5.91 9.94
CA SER A 155 24.71 -7.19 10.39
C SER A 155 24.04 -8.35 9.66
N ILE A 156 24.80 -9.41 9.38
CA ILE A 156 24.32 -10.62 8.69
C ILE A 156 23.08 -11.20 9.39
N PHE A 157 23.03 -11.10 10.73
CA PHE A 157 21.90 -11.57 11.53
C PHE A 157 20.61 -10.80 11.24
N TYR A 158 20.63 -9.47 11.29
CA TYR A 158 19.44 -8.66 11.01
C TYR A 158 18.99 -8.80 9.55
N ARG A 159 19.93 -8.88 8.61
CA ARG A 159 19.60 -9.09 7.19
C ARG A 159 18.82 -10.39 6.97
N ASN A 160 19.23 -11.49 7.63
CA ASN A 160 18.54 -12.77 7.51
C ASN A 160 17.13 -12.73 8.12
N ILE A 161 16.95 -12.03 9.24
CA ILE A 161 15.61 -11.82 9.84
C ILE A 161 14.71 -11.04 8.88
N ILE A 162 15.21 -9.94 8.31
CA ILE A 162 14.45 -9.10 7.38
C ILE A 162 14.06 -9.90 6.13
N ILE A 163 14.97 -10.70 5.58
CA ILE A 163 14.66 -11.62 4.47
C ILE A 163 13.57 -12.60 4.88
N GLY A 164 13.67 -13.22 6.06
CA GLY A 164 12.63 -14.11 6.58
C GLY A 164 11.25 -13.45 6.69
N LEU A 165 11.21 -12.17 7.10
CA LEU A 165 9.98 -11.38 7.16
C LEU A 165 9.42 -11.09 5.76
N TYR A 166 10.24 -10.68 4.78
CA TYR A 166 9.73 -10.45 3.43
C TYR A 166 9.30 -11.75 2.71
N VAL A 167 10.03 -12.85 2.92
CA VAL A 167 9.65 -14.17 2.40
C VAL A 167 8.30 -14.59 2.98
N SER A 168 8.12 -14.49 4.30
CA SER A 168 6.85 -14.84 4.94
C SER A 168 5.70 -13.91 4.50
N SER A 169 5.94 -12.60 4.35
CA SER A 169 4.97 -11.67 3.77
C SER A 169 4.56 -12.09 2.35
N GLY A 170 5.52 -12.48 1.50
CA GLY A 170 5.27 -12.98 0.15
C GLY A 170 4.49 -14.29 0.13
N ILE A 171 4.83 -15.26 0.99
CA ILE A 171 4.11 -16.54 1.13
C ILE A 171 2.66 -16.31 1.58
N LEU A 172 2.44 -15.41 2.54
CA LEU A 172 1.10 -15.07 2.99
C LEU A 172 0.28 -14.35 1.90
N SER A 173 0.93 -13.50 1.11
CA SER A 173 0.30 -12.87 -0.07
C SER A 173 0.01 -13.86 -1.19
N LEU A 174 0.80 -14.93 -1.34
CA LEU A 174 0.48 -16.07 -2.21
C LEU A 174 -0.72 -16.85 -1.68
N GLY A 175 -0.80 -17.05 -0.36
CA GLY A 175 -1.94 -17.65 0.31
C GLY A 175 -3.22 -16.86 0.06
N SER A 176 -3.17 -15.52 0.19
CA SER A 176 -4.32 -14.66 -0.09
C SER A 176 -4.75 -14.74 -1.56
N LEU A 177 -3.81 -14.78 -2.51
CA LEU A 177 -4.10 -14.97 -3.93
C LEU A 177 -4.78 -16.31 -4.21
N LYS A 178 -4.26 -17.41 -3.66
CA LYS A 178 -4.87 -18.74 -3.81
C LYS A 178 -6.27 -18.77 -3.22
N SER A 179 -6.46 -18.17 -2.05
CA SER A 179 -7.75 -18.08 -1.39
C SER A 179 -8.77 -17.25 -2.19
N LEU A 180 -8.33 -16.19 -2.89
CA LEU A 180 -9.19 -15.41 -3.79
C LEU A 180 -9.65 -16.18 -5.05
N ASN A 181 -8.99 -17.30 -5.39
CA ASN A 181 -9.41 -18.17 -6.49
C ASN A 181 -10.57 -19.09 -6.10
N GLU A 182 -10.78 -19.35 -4.81
CA GLU A 182 -11.90 -20.16 -4.34
C GLU A 182 -13.22 -19.44 -4.60
N LYS A 183 -14.22 -20.14 -5.16
CA LYS A 183 -15.51 -19.52 -5.52
C LYS A 183 -16.29 -19.03 -4.31
N SER A 184 -16.11 -19.67 -3.16
CA SER A 184 -16.84 -19.38 -1.93
C SER A 184 -16.53 -18.00 -1.34
N TYR A 185 -17.50 -17.46 -0.62
CA TYR A 185 -17.32 -16.25 0.21
C TYR A 185 -16.23 -16.46 1.27
N THR A 186 -16.11 -17.68 1.80
CA THR A 186 -15.09 -18.06 2.78
C THR A 186 -13.67 -17.88 2.24
N GLY A 187 -13.46 -18.03 0.93
CA GLY A 187 -12.17 -17.76 0.30
C GLY A 187 -11.75 -16.29 0.40
N VAL A 188 -12.68 -15.35 0.33
CA VAL A 188 -12.35 -13.93 0.52
C VAL A 188 -12.12 -13.61 2.00
N MET A 189 -12.89 -14.21 2.90
CA MET A 189 -12.65 -14.07 4.35
C MET A 189 -11.25 -14.57 4.75
N ALA A 190 -10.84 -15.74 4.27
CA ALA A 190 -9.48 -16.25 4.52
C ALA A 190 -8.40 -15.38 3.86
N ALA A 191 -8.66 -14.85 2.65
CA ALA A 191 -7.74 -13.93 1.99
C ALA A 191 -7.52 -12.64 2.79
N THR A 192 -8.58 -12.09 3.42
CA THR A 192 -8.46 -10.90 4.28
C THR A 192 -7.62 -11.17 5.51
N GLY A 193 -7.84 -12.29 6.22
CA GLY A 193 -7.04 -12.66 7.38
C GLY A 193 -5.56 -12.85 7.04
N LEU A 194 -5.27 -13.51 5.91
CA LEU A 194 -3.89 -13.68 5.42
C LEU A 194 -3.24 -12.35 5.01
N SER A 195 -4.00 -11.42 4.42
CA SER A 195 -3.50 -10.09 4.10
C SER A 195 -3.17 -9.27 5.35
N TYR A 196 -3.93 -9.43 6.44
CA TYR A 196 -3.64 -8.78 7.72
C TYR A 196 -2.34 -9.31 8.34
N LEU A 197 -2.14 -10.63 8.33
CA LEU A 197 -0.91 -11.21 8.83
C LEU A 197 0.29 -10.80 7.96
N SER A 198 0.11 -10.78 6.64
CA SER A 198 1.13 -10.29 5.69
C SER A 198 1.47 -8.82 5.94
N LEU A 199 0.48 -8.00 6.32
CA LEU A 199 0.68 -6.60 6.68
C LEU A 199 1.56 -6.46 7.92
N LEU A 200 1.26 -7.18 9.00
CA LEU A 200 2.06 -7.13 10.24
C LEU A 200 3.52 -7.53 10.00
N VAL A 201 3.72 -8.62 9.25
CA VAL A 201 5.06 -9.10 8.92
C VAL A 201 5.79 -8.10 8.01
N SER A 202 5.11 -7.53 7.02
CA SER A 202 5.70 -6.51 6.14
C SER A 202 6.08 -5.25 6.92
N LEU A 203 5.23 -4.78 7.85
CA LEU A 203 5.54 -3.67 8.74
C LEU A 203 6.76 -3.98 9.63
N GLY A 204 6.87 -5.20 10.14
CA GLY A 204 8.05 -5.65 10.88
C GLY A 204 9.31 -5.61 10.02
N GLY A 205 9.26 -6.12 8.79
CA GLY A 205 10.40 -6.13 7.86
C GLY A 205 10.81 -4.75 7.38
N THR A 206 9.84 -3.90 7.02
CA THR A 206 10.12 -2.52 6.61
C THR A 206 10.55 -1.65 7.78
N GLY A 207 9.91 -1.84 8.95
CA GLY A 207 10.22 -1.12 10.16
C GLY A 207 11.65 -1.42 10.61
N THR A 208 12.04 -2.69 10.66
CA THR A 208 13.42 -3.08 10.98
C THR A 208 14.43 -2.56 9.96
N LEU A 209 14.12 -2.58 8.66
CA LEU A 209 15.02 -2.02 7.64
C LEU A 209 15.20 -0.50 7.73
N ILE A 210 14.15 0.25 8.11
CA ILE A 210 14.12 1.71 8.02
C ILE A 210 14.41 2.41 9.38
N LEU A 211 14.11 1.72 10.50
CA LEU A 211 14.24 2.26 11.86
C LEU A 211 15.50 1.78 12.59
N LEU A 212 16.10 0.65 12.18
CA LEU A 212 17.41 0.26 12.70
C LEU A 212 18.48 0.98 11.87
N PRO A 213 19.25 1.92 12.46
CA PRO A 213 20.45 2.44 11.83
C PRO A 213 21.50 1.33 11.66
#